data_AF-A0A0F0FRQ3-F1
#
_entry.id   AF-A0A0F0FRQ3-F1
#
_cell.length_a   1.000
_cell.length_b   1.000
_cell.length_c   1.000
_cell.angle_alpha   90.00
_cell.angle_beta   90.00
_cell.angle_gamma   90.00
#
_symmetry.space_group_name_H-M   'P 1'
#
loop_
_entity.id
_entity.type
_entity.pdbx_description
1 polymer ?
#
loop_
_entity_poly.entity_id
_entity_poly.type
_entity_poly.pdbx_seq_one_letter_code
_entity_poly.pdbx_strand_id
1 'polypeptide(L)'
;MDKQVAAYAELQQLRNELHENVFSAPIFEISAAAWPDDFEMELYTVKNQLDAGIKLFQYDTAEIHAEIFEQIKSRCMSEWPDDHEMKLYTLEKQIEAWRRLNSI
;
A
#
# COMPACT_ATOMS: atom_id res chain seq x y z
N MET A 1 -19.76 8.41 -21.12
CA MET A 1 -19.90 8.40 -19.65
C MET A 1 -18.82 9.31 -19.11
N ASP A 2 -19.17 10.24 -18.23
CA ASP A 2 -18.19 11.08 -17.56
C ASP A 2 -17.24 10.18 -16.74
N LYS A 3 -15.93 10.40 -16.84
CA LYS A 3 -14.93 9.57 -16.17
C LYS A 3 -15.04 9.67 -14.65
N GLN A 4 -15.41 10.83 -14.14
CA GLN A 4 -15.62 11.05 -12.71
C GLN A 4 -16.82 10.27 -12.18
N VAL A 5 -17.91 10.19 -12.95
CA VAL A 5 -19.09 9.37 -12.59
C VAL A 5 -18.74 7.88 -12.59
N ALA A 6 -17.95 7.41 -13.56
CA ALA A 6 -17.48 6.03 -13.61
C ALA A 6 -16.58 5.70 -12.41
N ALA A 7 -15.62 6.57 -12.12
CA ALA A 7 -14.69 6.39 -11.01
C ALA A 7 -15.42 6.38 -9.65
N TYR A 8 -16.38 7.30 -9.46
CA TYR A 8 -17.22 7.33 -8.27
C TYR A 8 -18.01 6.03 -8.09
N ALA A 9 -18.64 5.51 -9.16
CA ALA A 9 -19.38 4.25 -9.08
C ALA A 9 -18.49 3.07 -8.66
N GLU A 10 -17.26 2.99 -9.19
CA GLU A 10 -16.30 1.95 -8.82
C GLU A 10 -15.78 2.13 -7.38
N LEU A 11 -15.50 3.36 -6.95
CA LEU A 11 -15.13 3.66 -5.56
C LEU A 11 -16.19 3.19 -4.57
N GLN A 12 -17.47 3.45 -4.85
CA GLN A 12 -18.57 3.00 -4.00
C GLN A 12 -18.66 1.47 -3.95
N GLN A 13 -18.45 0.80 -5.08
CA GLN A 13 -18.40 -0.66 -5.11
C GLN A 13 -17.27 -1.21 -4.25
N LEU A 14 -16.03 -0.73 -4.44
CA LEU A 14 -14.88 -1.15 -3.65
C LEU A 14 -15.08 -0.87 -2.17
N ARG A 15 -15.61 0.30 -1.82
CA ARG A 15 -15.92 0.66 -0.42
C ARG A 15 -16.92 -0.32 0.17
N ASN A 16 -17.99 -0.67 -0.54
CA ASN A 16 -18.98 -1.65 -0.07
C ASN A 16 -18.39 -3.06 0.10
N GLU A 17 -17.52 -3.49 -0.82
CA GLU A 17 -16.87 -4.80 -0.73
C GLU A 17 -15.86 -4.89 0.43
N LEU A 18 -15.25 -3.76 0.78
CA LEU A 18 -14.13 -3.70 1.73
C LEU A 18 -14.47 -2.96 3.05
N HIS A 19 -15.71 -2.52 3.28
CA HIS A 19 -16.05 -1.61 4.39
C HIS A 19 -15.76 -2.16 5.80
N GLU A 20 -15.85 -3.46 6.02
CA GLU A 20 -15.55 -4.08 7.33
C GLU A 20 -14.05 -4.36 7.52
N ASN A 21 -13.23 -4.12 6.50
CA ASN A 21 -11.82 -4.44 6.52
C ASN A 21 -11.01 -3.26 7.10
N VAL A 22 -10.48 -3.48 8.31
CA VAL A 22 -9.63 -2.53 9.05
C VAL A 22 -8.39 -2.09 8.28
N PHE A 23 -7.90 -2.90 7.34
CA PHE A 23 -6.76 -2.56 6.51
C PHE A 23 -7.13 -1.57 5.39
N SER A 24 -8.31 -1.67 4.80
CA SER A 24 -8.72 -0.79 3.70
C SER A 24 -9.37 0.51 4.17
N ALA A 25 -9.96 0.56 5.36
CA ALA A 25 -10.66 1.76 5.84
C ALA A 25 -9.77 3.03 5.84
N PRO A 26 -8.53 3.02 6.39
CA PRO A 26 -7.65 4.19 6.36
C PRO A 26 -7.27 4.62 4.93
N ILE A 27 -7.13 3.67 3.99
CA ILE A 27 -6.82 3.95 2.59
C ILE A 27 -7.92 4.82 1.95
N PHE A 28 -9.18 4.46 2.17
CA PHE A 28 -10.32 5.23 1.65
C PHE A 28 -10.44 6.61 2.31
N GLU A 29 -10.20 6.71 3.62
CA GLU A 29 -10.27 7.99 4.34
C GLU A 29 -9.20 8.97 3.85
N ILE A 30 -7.95 8.52 3.76
CA ILE A 30 -6.83 9.36 3.35
C ILE A 30 -6.93 9.73 1.87
N SER A 31 -7.32 8.79 1.00
CA SER A 31 -7.47 9.06 -0.43
C SER A 31 -8.56 10.10 -0.70
N ALA A 32 -9.70 10.01 -0.02
CA ALA A 32 -10.79 10.98 -0.15
C ALA A 32 -10.38 12.38 0.35
N ALA A 33 -9.58 12.44 1.42
CA ALA A 33 -9.06 13.70 1.94
C ALA A 33 -7.99 14.33 1.03
N ALA A 34 -7.19 13.52 0.33
CA ALA A 34 -6.16 13.98 -0.60
C ALA A 34 -6.74 14.52 -1.92
N TRP A 35 -7.84 13.93 -2.39
CA TRP A 35 -8.45 14.22 -3.69
C TRP A 35 -9.93 14.57 -3.59
N PRO A 36 -10.29 15.69 -2.93
CA PRO A 36 -11.68 16.09 -2.77
C PRO A 36 -12.32 16.35 -4.14
N ASP A 37 -13.45 15.69 -4.41
CA ASP A 37 -14.23 15.77 -5.65
C ASP A 37 -13.50 15.33 -6.93
N ASP A 38 -12.27 14.81 -6.83
CA ASP A 38 -11.52 14.18 -7.93
C ASP A 38 -11.52 12.66 -7.74
N PHE A 39 -12.63 12.04 -8.11
CA PHE A 39 -12.87 10.61 -7.95
C PHE A 39 -11.96 9.76 -8.82
N GLU A 40 -11.46 10.26 -9.96
CA GLU A 40 -10.44 9.55 -10.75
C GLU A 40 -9.14 9.41 -9.95
N MET A 41 -8.70 10.49 -9.28
CA MET A 41 -7.48 10.47 -8.48
C MET A 41 -7.66 9.74 -7.13
N GLU A 42 -8.83 9.85 -6.49
CA GLU A 42 -9.17 9.05 -5.30
C GLU A 42 -9.12 7.55 -5.65
N LEU A 43 -9.79 7.13 -6.72
CA LEU A 43 -9.81 5.73 -7.16
C LEU A 43 -8.42 5.20 -7.51
N TYR A 44 -7.63 6.00 -8.22
CA TYR A 44 -6.25 5.65 -8.55
C TYR A 44 -5.43 5.42 -7.28
N THR A 45 -5.52 6.33 -6.32
CA THR A 45 -4.80 6.25 -5.04
C THR A 45 -5.23 5.03 -4.22
N VAL A 46 -6.54 4.79 -4.09
CA VAL A 46 -7.08 3.61 -3.38
C VAL A 46 -6.53 2.32 -3.98
N LYS A 47 -6.60 2.17 -5.31
CA LYS A 47 -6.12 0.95 -5.99
C LYS A 47 -4.64 0.73 -5.77
N ASN A 48 -3.82 1.77 -5.93
CA ASN A 48 -2.38 1.66 -5.73
C ASN A 48 -2.02 1.29 -4.29
N GLN A 49 -2.68 1.90 -3.31
CA GLN A 49 -2.43 1.62 -1.89
C GLN A 49 -2.88 0.20 -1.51
N LEU A 50 -4.01 -0.28 -2.03
CA LEU A 50 -4.45 -1.67 -1.86
C LEU A 50 -3.45 -2.66 -2.48
N ASP A 51 -3.06 -2.43 -3.74
CA ASP A 51 -2.11 -3.28 -4.46
C ASP A 51 -0.74 -3.32 -3.77
N ALA A 52 -0.24 -2.17 -3.32
CA ALA A 52 1.00 -2.07 -2.58
C ALA A 52 0.92 -2.79 -1.23
N GLY A 53 -0.20 -2.66 -0.52
CA GLY A 53 -0.43 -3.36 0.74
C GLY A 53 -0.47 -4.88 0.55
N ILE A 54 -1.19 -5.37 -0.47
CA ILE A 54 -1.23 -6.80 -0.81
C ILE A 54 0.18 -7.32 -1.07
N LYS A 55 0.95 -6.63 -1.93
CA LYS A 55 2.36 -6.99 -2.22
C LYS A 55 3.24 -6.97 -0.97
N LEU A 56 3.10 -5.95 -0.12
CA LEU A 56 3.86 -5.81 1.13
C LEU A 56 3.59 -6.98 2.09
N PHE A 57 2.32 -7.38 2.24
CA PHE A 57 1.94 -8.48 3.14
C PHE A 57 2.34 -9.85 2.59
N GLN A 58 2.29 -10.02 1.27
CA GLN A 58 2.71 -11.23 0.57
C GLN A 58 4.21 -11.28 0.26
N TYR A 59 4.96 -10.23 0.61
CA TYR A 59 6.39 -10.16 0.33
C TYR A 59 7.13 -11.28 1.06
N ASP A 60 7.90 -12.06 0.30
CA ASP A 60 8.70 -13.18 0.80
C ASP A 60 10.10 -13.14 0.18
N THR A 61 11.10 -13.59 0.94
CA THR A 61 12.50 -13.60 0.55
C THR A 61 13.26 -14.72 1.24
N ALA A 62 13.39 -15.85 0.55
CA ALA A 62 14.12 -17.02 1.06
C ALA A 62 15.63 -16.78 1.33
N GLU A 63 16.20 -15.73 0.75
CA GLU A 63 17.63 -15.39 0.85
C GLU A 63 17.99 -14.65 2.15
N ILE A 64 17.00 -14.03 2.81
CA ILE A 64 17.22 -13.18 3.98
C ILE A 64 16.80 -13.97 5.22
N HIS A 65 17.66 -13.95 6.24
CA HIS A 65 17.31 -14.54 7.54
C HIS A 65 16.04 -13.88 8.11
N ALA A 66 15.08 -14.69 8.54
CA ALA A 66 13.76 -14.24 8.95
C ALA A 66 13.79 -13.10 9.97
N GLU A 67 14.72 -13.14 10.93
CA GLU A 67 14.87 -12.08 11.94
C GLU A 67 15.27 -10.72 11.33
N ILE A 68 16.16 -10.72 10.33
CA ILE A 68 16.57 -9.49 9.64
C ILE A 68 15.42 -8.96 8.79
N PHE A 69 14.72 -9.85 8.09
CA PHE A 69 13.55 -9.47 7.30
C PHE A 69 12.46 -8.84 8.17
N GLU A 70 12.15 -9.43 9.32
CA GLU A 70 11.17 -8.88 10.26
C GLU A 70 11.60 -7.52 10.83
N GLN A 71 12.90 -7.32 11.13
CA GLN A 71 13.40 -6.00 11.56
C GLN A 71 13.21 -4.94 10.47
N ILE A 72 13.53 -5.27 9.21
CA ILE A 72 13.32 -4.36 8.08
C ILE A 72 11.82 -4.06 7.92
N LYS A 73 10.98 -5.10 7.91
CA LYS A 73 9.53 -4.97 7.74
C LYS A 73 8.90 -4.14 8.85
N SER A 74 9.23 -4.41 10.11
CA SER A 74 8.76 -3.64 11.27
C SER A 74 9.16 -2.17 11.18
N ARG A 75 10.38 -1.87 10.73
CA ARG A 75 10.81 -0.48 10.54
C ARG A 75 9.97 0.22 9.47
N CYS A 76 9.77 -0.41 8.32
CA CYS A 76 8.98 0.16 7.22
C CYS A 76 7.53 0.44 7.65
N MET A 77 6.92 -0.46 8.42
CA MET A 77 5.57 -0.28 8.97
C MET A 77 5.48 0.91 9.93
N SER A 78 6.52 1.16 10.72
CA SER A 78 6.59 2.27 11.68
C SER A 78 6.88 3.61 11.01
N GLU A 79 7.71 3.61 9.98
CA GLU A 79 8.14 4.83 9.27
C GLU A 79 7.00 5.45 8.46
N TRP A 80 6.11 4.61 7.90
CA TRP A 80 5.05 5.03 6.98
C TRP A 80 3.71 4.45 7.40
N PRO A 81 3.12 4.78 8.58
CA PRO A 81 1.99 4.05 9.16
C PRO A 81 0.77 3.92 8.24
N ASP A 82 0.52 4.91 7.38
CA ASP A 82 -0.69 4.96 6.54
C ASP A 82 -0.40 5.02 5.03
N ASP A 83 0.84 4.73 4.61
CA ASP A 83 1.24 4.76 3.20
C ASP A 83 1.88 3.44 2.78
N HIS A 84 1.08 2.56 2.19
CA HIS A 84 1.50 1.24 1.76
C HIS A 84 2.46 1.25 0.57
N GLU A 85 2.34 2.22 -0.33
CA GLU A 85 3.31 2.41 -1.42
C GLU A 85 4.69 2.74 -0.83
N MET A 86 4.76 3.65 0.16
CA MET A 86 6.01 3.99 0.82
C MET A 86 6.56 2.88 1.72
N LYS A 87 5.70 2.12 2.40
CA LYS A 87 6.11 0.89 3.12
C LYS A 87 6.77 -0.10 2.17
N LEU A 88 6.12 -0.41 1.04
CA LEU A 88 6.62 -1.38 0.06
C LEU A 88 7.93 -0.90 -0.57
N TYR A 89 7.97 0.35 -1.02
CA TYR A 89 9.18 0.94 -1.59
C TYR A 89 10.35 0.89 -0.61
N THR A 90 10.10 1.25 0.65
CA THR A 90 11.15 1.23 1.69
C THR A 90 11.61 -0.21 1.96
N LEU A 91 10.69 -1.17 2.06
CA LEU A 91 11.03 -2.59 2.24
C LEU A 91 11.95 -3.08 1.11
N GLU A 92 11.56 -2.86 -0.14
CA GLU A 92 12.33 -3.26 -1.32
C GLU A 92 13.72 -2.62 -1.32
N LYS A 93 13.82 -1.33 -0.98
CA LYS A 93 15.11 -0.62 -0.92
C LYS A 93 16.01 -1.11 0.20
N GLN A 94 15.46 -1.42 1.37
CA GLN A 94 16.25 -1.96 2.49
C GLN A 94 16.73 -3.38 2.19
N ILE A 95 15.90 -4.21 1.55
CA ILE A 95 16.28 -5.54 1.08
C ILE A 95 17.39 -5.46 0.04
N GLU A 96 17.25 -4.57 -0.94
CA GLU A 96 18.27 -4.32 -1.96
C GLU A 96 19.60 -3.85 -1.32
N ALA A 97 19.53 -2.95 -0.34
CA ALA A 97 20.72 -2.50 0.38
C ALA A 97 21.37 -3.63 1.19
N TRP A 98 20.57 -4.47 1.87
CA TRP A 98 21.08 -5.62 2.61
C TRP A 98 21.78 -6.62 1.68
N ARG A 99 21.17 -6.92 0.51
CA ARG A 99 21.76 -7.77 -0.54
C ARG A 99 23.13 -7.25 -0.98
N ARG A 100 23.22 -5.96 -1.31
CA ARG A 100 24.48 -5.30 -1.69
C ARG A 100 25.55 -5.38 -0.59
N LEU A 101 25.18 -5.21 0.68
CA LEU A 101 26.11 -5.31 1.81
C LEU A 101 26.60 -6.74 2.07
N ASN A 102 25.77 -7.74 1.77
CA ASN A 102 26.10 -9.15 1.94
C ASN A 102 26.63 -9.81 0.65
N SER A 103 26.76 -9.05 -0.44
CA SER A 103 27.23 -9.50 -1.76
C SER A 103 26.43 -10.69 -2.33
N ILE A 104 25.11 -10.67 -2.15
CA ILE A 104 24.14 -11.63 -2.72
C ILE A 104 23.27 -10.91 -3.74
#